data_AF-A0A436QKS3-F1
#
_entry.id   AF-A0A436QKS3-F1
#
_cell.length_a   1.000
_cell.length_b   1.000
_cell.length_c   1.000
_cell.angle_alpha   90.00
_cell.angle_beta   90.00
_cell.angle_gamma   90.00
#
_symmetry.space_group_name_H-M   'P 1'
#
loop_
_entity.id
_entity.type
_entity.pdbx_description
1 polymer ?
#
loop_
_entity_poly.entity_id
_entity_poly.type
_entity_poly.pdbx_seq_one_letter_code
_entity_poly.pdbx_strand_id
1 'polypeptide(L)'
;YEAIAEDILNQAKPGGLGEKGIFNLVYGLPAKVKGNAPEYERLMERREPFAEMRVPADGLILVAGADVQHNGIWAVVVAFGEDRQSWMLGVRFFEGTTDNPGEGAWTKLDEFFAKPLDDAFGGRRRIEA
;
A
#
# COMPACT_ATOMS: atom_id res chain seq x y z
N TYR A 1 39.96 -2.95 -3.54
CA TYR A 1 40.01 -2.75 -2.09
C TYR A 1 39.85 -1.28 -1.71
N GLU A 2 40.50 -0.33 -2.39
CA GLU A 2 40.39 1.11 -2.12
C GLU A 2 38.96 1.68 -2.31
N ALA A 3 38.25 1.28 -3.37
CA ALA A 3 36.88 1.75 -3.63
C ALA A 3 35.89 1.49 -2.48
N ILE A 4 35.98 0.33 -1.82
CA ILE A 4 35.12 -0.01 -0.68
C ILE A 4 35.43 0.91 0.52
N ALA A 5 36.70 1.24 0.75
CA ALA A 5 37.10 2.14 1.82
C ALA A 5 36.61 3.58 1.55
N GLU A 6 36.68 4.02 0.30
CA GLU A 6 36.12 5.32 -0.11
C GLU A 6 34.61 5.38 0.06
N ASP A 7 33.87 4.33 -0.30
CA ASP A 7 32.43 4.25 -0.12
C ASP A 7 32.03 4.29 1.37
N ILE A 8 32.77 3.57 2.22
CA ILE A 8 32.58 3.63 3.68
C ILE A 8 32.79 5.05 4.19
N LEU A 9 33.89 5.71 3.80
CA LEU A 9 34.20 7.08 4.21
C LEU A 9 33.14 8.06 3.69
N ASN A 10 32.62 7.87 2.48
CA ASN A 10 31.57 8.72 1.93
C ASN A 10 30.26 8.58 2.70
N GLN A 11 29.86 7.36 3.06
CA GLN A 11 28.65 7.14 3.85
C GLN A 11 28.79 7.63 5.30
N ALA A 12 30.01 7.62 5.87
CA ALA A 12 30.28 8.05 7.24
C ALA A 12 30.37 9.58 7.43
N LYS A 13 30.45 10.37 6.35
CA LYS A 13 30.51 11.85 6.43
C LYS A 13 29.18 12.46 6.91
N PRO A 14 29.19 13.68 7.49
CA PRO A 14 27.97 14.44 7.75
C PRO A 14 27.14 14.62 6.47
N GLY A 15 25.87 14.23 6.50
CA GLY A 15 24.97 14.21 5.33
C GLY A 15 24.95 12.87 4.56
N GLY A 16 25.86 11.94 4.87
CA GLY A 16 25.76 10.54 4.44
C GLY A 16 24.71 9.76 5.23
N LEU A 17 24.38 8.56 4.77
CA LEU A 17 23.41 7.68 5.45
C LEU A 17 24.00 6.99 6.70
N GLY A 18 25.25 7.29 7.06
CA GLY A 18 25.95 6.71 8.20
C GLY A 18 26.06 5.19 8.09
N GLU A 19 25.91 4.53 9.24
CA GLU A 19 25.97 3.07 9.35
C GLU A 19 24.94 2.36 8.44
N LYS A 20 23.74 2.94 8.27
CA LYS A 20 22.72 2.41 7.35
C LYS A 20 23.22 2.38 5.91
N GLY A 21 23.90 3.44 5.48
CA GLY A 21 24.48 3.54 4.14
C GLY A 21 25.53 2.48 3.90
N ILE A 22 26.42 2.28 4.88
CA ILE A 22 27.49 1.28 4.79
C ILE A 22 26.92 -0.13 4.68
N PHE A 23 26.00 -0.51 5.57
CA PHE A 23 25.42 -1.85 5.56
C PHE A 23 24.62 -2.12 4.29
N ASN A 24 23.72 -1.22 3.91
CA ASN A 24 22.84 -1.47 2.76
C ASN A 24 23.56 -1.33 1.42
N LEU A 25 24.40 -0.30 1.25
CA LEU A 25 24.94 0.06 -0.07
C LEU A 25 26.34 -0.51 -0.32
N VAL A 26 27.12 -0.78 0.74
CA VAL A 26 28.49 -1.30 0.60
C VAL A 26 28.54 -2.79 0.89
N TYR A 27 27.94 -3.24 1.99
CA TYR A 27 27.96 -4.66 2.38
C TYR A 27 26.81 -5.48 1.79
N GLY A 28 25.76 -4.83 1.25
CA GLY A 28 24.56 -5.51 0.78
C GLY A 28 23.79 -6.24 1.90
N LEU A 29 23.98 -5.81 3.15
CA LEU A 29 23.40 -6.40 4.34
C LEU A 29 22.25 -5.52 4.87
N PRO A 30 21.19 -6.12 5.43
CA PRO A 30 20.10 -5.35 6.00
C PRO A 30 20.55 -4.58 7.24
N ALA A 31 20.40 -3.26 7.22
CA ALA A 31 20.59 -2.40 8.39
C ALA A 31 19.29 -2.29 9.20
N LYS A 32 19.31 -2.71 10.47
CA LYS A 32 18.19 -2.49 11.40
C LYS A 32 18.36 -1.16 12.12
N VAL A 33 17.79 -0.09 11.56
CA VAL A 33 17.76 1.22 12.21
C VAL A 33 16.49 1.32 13.04
N LYS A 34 16.64 1.63 14.34
CA LYS A 34 15.48 1.97 15.19
C LYS A 34 14.95 3.34 14.76
N GLY A 35 13.93 3.32 13.91
CA GLY A 35 13.21 4.54 13.52
C GLY A 35 12.26 5.02 14.61
N ASN A 36 11.50 6.09 14.31
CA ASN A 36 10.44 6.60 15.17
C ASN A 36 9.11 5.85 15.00
N ALA A 37 9.09 4.79 14.19
CA ALA A 37 7.89 3.99 13.98
C ALA A 37 7.53 3.21 15.25
N PRO A 38 6.22 3.11 15.59
CA PRO A 38 5.77 2.31 16.71
C PRO A 38 6.00 0.81 16.47
N GLU A 39 6.04 0.04 17.56
CA GLU A 39 6.08 -1.43 17.52
C GLU A 39 4.82 -1.97 16.84
N TYR A 40 4.98 -2.83 15.83
CA TYR A 40 3.84 -3.32 15.04
C TYR A 40 2.89 -4.18 15.87
N GLU A 41 3.40 -4.85 16.90
CA GLU A 41 2.60 -5.61 17.87
C GLU A 41 1.57 -4.70 18.55
N ARG A 42 1.97 -3.48 18.93
CA ARG A 42 1.07 -2.49 19.56
C ARG A 42 0.02 -1.96 18.58
N LEU A 43 0.36 -1.82 17.31
CA LEU A 43 -0.61 -1.47 16.27
C LEU A 43 -1.62 -2.60 16.08
N MET A 44 -1.14 -3.85 16.05
CA MET A 44 -1.99 -5.03 15.92
C MET A 44 -2.94 -5.19 17.11
N GLU A 45 -2.51 -4.89 18.34
CA GLU A 45 -3.36 -4.88 19.53
C GLU A 45 -4.50 -3.85 19.44
N ARG A 46 -4.26 -2.72 18.77
CA ARG A 46 -5.21 -1.61 18.62
C ARG A 46 -6.08 -1.71 17.38
N ARG A 47 -5.89 -2.73 16.54
CA ARG A 47 -6.67 -2.87 15.31
C ARG A 47 -8.14 -3.09 15.66
N GLU A 48 -9.01 -2.37 14.98
CA GLU A 48 -10.44 -2.57 15.11
C GLU A 48 -10.88 -3.75 14.22
N PRO A 49 -11.86 -4.56 14.65
CA PRO A 49 -12.45 -5.58 13.80
C PRO A 49 -13.19 -4.88 12.66
N PHE A 50 -12.75 -5.14 11.43
CA PHE A 50 -13.29 -4.49 10.24
C PHE A 50 -13.68 -5.56 9.23
N ALA A 51 -14.91 -5.49 8.72
CA ALA A 51 -15.39 -6.40 7.68
C ALA A 51 -14.83 -5.95 6.33
N GLU A 52 -14.10 -6.83 5.66
CA GLU A 52 -13.52 -6.53 4.36
C GLU A 52 -14.59 -6.08 3.35
N MET A 53 -14.26 -5.08 2.52
CA MET A 53 -15.13 -4.53 1.49
C MET A 53 -16.48 -3.96 2.00
N ARG A 54 -16.58 -3.60 3.29
CA ARG A 54 -17.75 -2.92 3.86
C ARG A 54 -17.43 -1.48 4.21
N VAL A 55 -18.27 -0.53 3.80
CA VAL A 55 -18.03 0.89 4.04
C VAL A 55 -18.34 1.23 5.50
N PRO A 56 -17.39 1.80 6.27
CA PRO A 56 -17.64 2.22 7.65
C PRO A 56 -18.64 3.39 7.71
N ALA A 57 -19.26 3.61 8.87
CA ALA A 57 -20.25 4.66 9.08
C ALA A 57 -19.72 6.06 8.70
N ASP A 58 -18.46 6.32 9.04
CA ASP A 58 -17.78 7.60 8.79
C ASP A 58 -17.05 7.65 7.44
N GLY A 59 -17.12 6.58 6.64
CA GLY A 59 -16.52 6.53 5.31
C GLY A 59 -17.37 7.33 4.32
N LEU A 60 -16.89 8.50 3.90
CA LEU A 60 -17.62 9.43 3.04
C LEU A 60 -17.24 9.35 1.57
N ILE A 61 -15.96 9.19 1.24
CA ILE A 61 -15.48 9.14 -0.15
C ILE A 61 -14.84 7.79 -0.40
N LEU A 62 -15.24 7.09 -1.47
CA LEU A 62 -14.72 5.78 -1.84
C LEU A 62 -13.82 5.89 -3.06
N VAL A 63 -12.54 5.55 -2.88
CA VAL A 63 -11.52 5.60 -3.94
C VAL A 63 -10.88 4.22 -4.08
N ALA A 64 -10.52 3.83 -5.28
CA ALA A 64 -9.68 2.68 -5.51
C ALA A 64 -8.45 3.03 -6.36
N GLY A 65 -7.26 2.73 -5.81
CA GLY A 65 -6.00 2.86 -6.54
C GLY A 65 -5.68 1.54 -7.24
N ALA A 66 -5.29 1.60 -8.51
CA ALA A 66 -4.86 0.44 -9.29
C ALA A 66 -3.38 0.53 -9.67
N ASP A 67 -2.63 -0.57 -9.48
CA ASP A 67 -1.23 -0.75 -9.88
C ASP A 67 -1.15 -1.86 -10.94
N VAL A 68 -0.66 -1.51 -12.13
CA VAL A 68 -0.67 -2.35 -13.33
C VAL A 68 0.68 -3.05 -13.46
N GLN A 69 0.67 -4.39 -13.50
CA GLN A 69 1.83 -5.25 -13.63
C GLN A 69 1.76 -6.12 -14.89
N HIS A 70 2.82 -6.87 -15.21
CA HIS A 70 2.88 -7.66 -16.44
C HIS A 70 1.83 -8.79 -16.49
N ASN A 71 1.40 -9.30 -15.34
CA ASN A 71 0.51 -10.45 -15.18
C ASN A 71 -0.79 -10.11 -14.46
N GLY A 72 -1.08 -8.83 -14.24
CA GLY A 72 -2.32 -8.44 -13.60
C GLY A 72 -2.32 -7.05 -13.02
N ILE A 73 -3.41 -6.73 -12.33
CA ILE A 73 -3.63 -5.43 -11.71
C ILE A 73 -3.93 -5.63 -10.22
N TRP A 74 -3.19 -4.94 -9.36
CA TRP A 74 -3.56 -4.81 -7.96
C TRP A 74 -4.49 -3.62 -7.80
N ALA A 75 -5.61 -3.79 -7.09
CA ALA A 75 -6.46 -2.68 -6.69
C ALA A 75 -6.58 -2.63 -5.16
N VAL A 76 -6.46 -1.43 -4.60
CA VAL A 76 -6.68 -1.15 -3.18
C VAL A 76 -7.87 -0.21 -3.07
N VAL A 77 -8.88 -0.60 -2.29
CA VAL A 77 -10.05 0.25 -2.03
C VAL A 77 -9.90 0.93 -0.68
N VAL A 78 -10.13 2.24 -0.65
CA VAL A 78 -9.97 3.09 0.53
C VAL A 78 -11.22 3.96 0.70
N ALA A 79 -11.74 4.04 1.92
CA ALA A 79 -12.71 5.06 2.30
C ALA A 79 -12.01 6.22 3.02
N PHE A 80 -12.46 7.45 2.79
CA PHE A 80 -12.00 8.65 3.50
C PHE A 80 -13.15 9.31 4.25
N GLY A 81 -12.88 9.73 5.48
CA GLY A 81 -13.79 10.49 6.34
C GLY A 81 -13.51 11.99 6.33
N GLU A 82 -14.38 12.77 6.97
CA GLU A 82 -14.27 14.23 7.05
C GLU A 82 -13.03 14.69 7.83
N ASP A 83 -12.66 13.95 8.87
CA ASP A 83 -11.57 14.29 9.82
C ASP A 83 -10.20 13.75 9.37
N ARG A 84 -10.03 13.47 8.06
CA ARG A 84 -8.85 12.87 7.44
C ARG A 84 -8.55 11.43 7.88
N GLN A 85 -9.51 10.77 8.53
CA GLN A 85 -9.43 9.33 8.69
C GLN A 85 -9.54 8.63 7.34
N SER A 86 -8.86 7.49 7.24
CA SER A 86 -8.98 6.61 6.09
C SER A 86 -8.99 5.15 6.52
N TRP A 87 -9.73 4.34 5.77
CA TRP A 87 -9.87 2.92 6.00
C TRP A 87 -9.52 2.17 4.72
N MET A 88 -8.48 1.33 4.76
CA MET A 88 -8.24 0.34 3.71
C MET A 88 -9.34 -0.72 3.82
N LEU A 89 -10.29 -0.69 2.87
CA LEU A 89 -11.42 -1.61 2.89
C LEU A 89 -11.03 -3.01 2.41
N GLY A 90 -10.06 -3.09 1.50
CA GLY A 90 -9.59 -4.36 0.96
C GLY A 90 -8.64 -4.18 -0.22
N VAL A 91 -8.02 -5.30 -0.60
CA VAL A 91 -7.07 -5.39 -1.70
C VAL A 91 -7.46 -6.57 -2.60
N ARG A 92 -7.41 -6.38 -3.92
CA ARG A 92 -7.68 -7.44 -4.89
C ARG A 92 -6.57 -7.50 -5.93
N PHE A 93 -6.24 -8.71 -6.36
CA PHE A 93 -5.40 -8.95 -7.52
C PHE A 93 -6.26 -9.50 -8.65
N PHE A 94 -6.17 -8.86 -9.81
CA PHE A 94 -6.84 -9.28 -11.03
C PHE A 94 -5.79 -9.85 -11.97
N GLU A 95 -5.65 -11.17 -11.97
CA GLU A 95 -4.71 -11.86 -12.85
C GLU A 95 -5.14 -11.75 -14.32
N GLY A 96 -4.19 -11.51 -15.22
CA GLY A 96 -4.45 -11.48 -16.65
C GLY A 96 -3.43 -10.63 -17.41
N THR A 97 -3.54 -10.63 -18.74
CA THR A 97 -2.78 -9.71 -19.56
C THR A 97 -3.24 -8.27 -19.32
N THR A 98 -2.31 -7.32 -19.43
CA THR A 98 -2.54 -5.89 -19.16
C THR A 98 -2.19 -5.00 -20.36
N ASP A 99 -1.81 -5.62 -21.47
CA ASP A 99 -1.43 -4.98 -22.73
C ASP A 99 -2.63 -4.48 -23.55
N ASN A 100 -3.80 -5.10 -23.38
CA ASN A 100 -5.06 -4.69 -24.02
C ASN A 100 -6.13 -4.32 -22.97
N PRO A 101 -6.57 -3.05 -22.89
CA PRO A 101 -7.62 -2.61 -21.97
C PRO A 101 -8.99 -3.31 -22.09
N GLY A 102 -9.30 -3.93 -23.24
CA GLY A 102 -10.57 -4.64 -23.44
C GLY A 102 -10.56 -6.10 -22.97
N GLU A 103 -9.45 -6.60 -22.44
CA GLU A 103 -9.22 -8.02 -22.17
C GLU A 103 -8.48 -8.25 -20.84
N GLY A 104 -8.33 -9.52 -20.45
CA GLY A 104 -7.44 -9.92 -19.37
C GLY A 104 -7.81 -9.34 -18.00
N ALA A 105 -6.86 -8.64 -17.39
CA ALA A 105 -7.02 -8.08 -16.04
C ALA A 105 -7.96 -6.86 -16.01
N TRP A 106 -8.07 -6.13 -17.12
CA TRP A 106 -8.87 -4.90 -17.19
C TRP A 106 -10.37 -5.18 -17.10
N THR A 107 -10.87 -6.21 -17.79
CA THR A 107 -12.28 -6.59 -17.71
C THR A 107 -12.69 -7.03 -16.31
N LYS A 108 -11.79 -7.72 -15.59
CA LYS A 108 -12.01 -8.12 -14.19
C LYS A 108 -12.04 -6.91 -13.25
N LEU A 109 -11.19 -5.91 -13.51
CA LEU A 109 -11.19 -4.65 -12.77
C LEU A 109 -12.52 -3.90 -13.00
N ASP A 110 -12.98 -3.80 -14.24
CA ASP A 110 -14.26 -3.16 -14.58
C ASP A 110 -15.45 -3.86 -13.89
N GLU A 111 -15.48 -5.19 -13.93
CA GLU A 111 -16.50 -5.98 -13.22
C GLU A 111 -16.48 -5.77 -11.70
N PHE A 112 -15.30 -5.53 -11.13
CA PHE A 112 -15.16 -5.23 -9.71
C PHE A 112 -15.73 -3.84 -9.37
N PHE A 113 -15.39 -2.81 -10.15
CA PHE A 113 -15.87 -1.43 -9.94
C PHE A 113 -17.39 -1.29 -10.19
N ALA A 114 -17.96 -2.13 -11.05
CA ALA A 114 -19.40 -2.15 -11.29
C ALA A 114 -20.22 -2.63 -10.07
N LYS A 115 -19.61 -3.40 -9.16
CA LYS A 115 -20.27 -3.98 -7.99
C LYS A 115 -20.29 -2.98 -6.83
N PRO A 116 -21.47 -2.62 -6.29
CA PRO A 116 -21.52 -1.79 -5.10
C PRO A 116 -21.05 -2.55 -3.86
N LEU A 117 -20.53 -1.80 -2.89
CA LEU A 117 -20.19 -2.24 -1.55
C LEU A 117 -21.34 -1.95 -0.60
N ASP A 118 -21.56 -2.83 0.37
CA ASP A 118 -22.53 -2.58 1.42
C ASP A 118 -21.97 -1.54 2.42
N ASP A 119 -22.81 -0.65 2.92
CA ASP A 119 -22.44 0.33 3.95
C ASP A 119 -22.96 -0.07 5.34
N ALA A 120 -22.42 0.60 6.36
CA ALA A 120 -22.77 0.38 7.77
C ALA A 120 -24.28 0.55 8.08
N PHE A 121 -25.03 1.28 7.27
CA PHE A 121 -26.45 1.60 7.46
C PHE A 121 -27.39 0.71 6.65
N GLY A 122 -26.85 -0.32 5.98
CA GLY A 122 -27.63 -1.26 5.16
C GLY A 122 -27.91 -0.76 3.74
N GLY A 123 -27.32 0.37 3.35
CA GLY A 123 -27.30 0.87 1.99
C GLY A 123 -26.17 0.26 1.15
N ARG A 124 -26.07 0.76 -0.08
CA ARG A 124 -25.08 0.33 -1.06
C ARG A 124 -24.41 1.53 -1.69
N ARG A 125 -23.08 1.47 -1.80
CA ARG A 125 -22.24 2.54 -2.31
C ARG A 125 -21.31 2.04 -3.40
N ARG A 126 -20.97 2.90 -4.36
CA ARG A 126 -20.02 2.57 -5.43
C ARG A 126 -18.69 3.25 -5.16
N ILE A 127 -17.63 2.68 -5.72
CA ILE A 127 -16.33 3.34 -5.82
C ILE A 127 -16.50 4.54 -6.77
N GLU A 128 -16.05 5.71 -6.35
CA GLU A 128 -16.30 6.98 -7.04
C GLU A 128 -15.15 7.42 -7.93
N ALA A 129 -13.92 7.02 -7.58
CA ALA A 129 -12.69 7.34 -8.29
C ALA A 129 -11.69 6.19 -8.22
#